data_AF-A0A811N5R4-F1
#
_entry.id   AF-A0A811N5R4-F1
#
_cell.length_a   1.000
_cell.length_b   1.000
_cell.length_c   1.000
_cell.angle_alpha   90.00
_cell.angle_beta   90.00
_cell.angle_gamma   90.00
#
_symmetry.space_group_name_H-M   'P 1'
#
loop_
_entity.id
_entity.type
_entity.pdbx_description
1 polymer ?
#
loop_
_entity_poly.entity_id
_entity_poly.type
_entity_poly.pdbx_seq_one_letter_code
_entity_poly.pdbx_strand_id
1 'polypeptide(L)' 'MKVRASVKRLCGFCKVVKRRGIVFIHCTAIPKHKQRQGFSTIAEAAASCVHLPPPPPASGSASAAAFAE' A
#
# COMPACT_ATOMS: atom_id res chain seq x y z
N MET A 1 18.39 0.50 -13.51
CA MET A 1 18.14 0.88 -12.09
C MET A 1 16.92 0.09 -11.64
N LYS A 2 16.98 -0.64 -10.52
CA LYS A 2 15.87 -1.50 -10.05
C LYS A 2 15.18 -0.88 -8.83
N VAL A 3 13.85 -0.72 -8.88
CA VAL A 3 13.08 -0.19 -7.74
C VAL A 3 12.81 -1.33 -6.77
N ARG A 4 13.11 -1.12 -5.48
CA ARG A 4 12.87 -2.08 -4.40
C ARG A 4 12.34 -1.33 -3.19
N ALA A 5 11.49 -1.97 -2.39
CA ALA A 5 11.02 -1.40 -1.12
C ALA A 5 12.20 -1.13 -0.17
N SER A 6 13.15 -2.07 -0.11
CA SER A 6 14.37 -1.96 0.70
C SER A 6 15.60 -2.00 -0.20
N VAL A 7 16.50 -1.05 0.01
CA VAL A 7 17.77 -0.95 -0.73
C VAL A 7 18.92 -1.53 0.11
N LYS A 8 19.69 -2.46 -0.46
CA LYS A 8 20.85 -3.10 0.19
C LYS A 8 22.09 -3.00 -0.68
N ARG A 9 23.25 -2.73 -0.06
CA ARG A 9 24.56 -2.74 -0.75
C ARG A 9 24.92 -4.18 -1.12
N LEU A 10 25.28 -4.38 -2.39
CA LEU A 10 25.66 -5.69 -2.93
C LEU A 10 27.18 -5.84 -3.07
N CYS A 11 27.92 -4.74 -3.02
CA CYS A 11 29.34 -4.66 -3.34
C CYS A 11 30.03 -3.57 -2.51
N GLY A 12 31.36 -3.64 -2.38
CA GLY A 12 32.14 -2.61 -1.68
C GLY A 12 32.06 -1.22 -2.34
N PHE A 13 31.84 -1.17 -3.66
CA PHE A 13 31.70 0.08 -4.42
C PHE A 13 30.28 0.67 -4.41
N CYS A 14 29.33 0.01 -3.75
CA CYS A 14 27.93 0.39 -3.76
C CYS A 14 27.68 1.48 -2.71
N LYS A 15 27.48 2.72 -3.16
CA LYS A 15 27.25 3.88 -2.29
C LYS A 15 25.76 4.20 -2.17
N VAL A 16 25.33 4.54 -0.96
CA VAL A 16 23.96 4.99 -0.68
C VAL A 16 23.91 6.50 -0.86
N VAL A 17 23.05 6.99 -1.73
CA VAL A 17 22.93 8.42 -2.06
C VAL A 17 21.48 8.84 -1.94
N LYS A 18 21.21 9.93 -1.22
CA LYS A 18 19.87 10.54 -1.16
C LYS A 18 19.78 11.65 -2.20
N ARG A 19 18.81 11.55 -3.11
CA ARG A 19 18.53 12.58 -4.13
C ARG A 19 17.05 12.90 -4.12
N ARG A 20 16.67 14.18 -4.02
CA ARG A 20 15.25 14.63 -4.00
C ARG A 20 14.40 13.86 -2.97
N GLY A 21 14.95 13.62 -1.77
CA GLY A 21 14.28 12.87 -0.70
C GLY A 21 14.21 11.34 -0.89
N ILE A 22 14.66 10.80 -2.02
CA ILE A 22 14.63 9.36 -2.31
C ILE A 22 16.03 8.75 -2.14
N VAL A 23 16.10 7.57 -1.53
CA VAL A 23 17.35 6.82 -1.36
C VAL A 23 17.64 5.99 -2.61
N PHE A 24 18.88 6.08 -3.10
CA PHE A 24 19.39 5.30 -4.23
C PHE A 24 20.65 4.54 -3.84
N ILE A 25 20.91 3.46 -4.57
CA ILE A 25 22.22 2.82 -4.60
C ILE A 25 22.89 3.15 -5.92
N HIS A 26 24.05 3.79 -5.83
CA HIS A 26 24.91 4.05 -6.96
C HIS A 26 26.12 3.13 -6.90
N CYS A 27 26.45 2.50 -8.01
CA CYS A 27 27.65 1.67 -8.15
C CYS A 27 28.40 2.14 -9.40
N THR A 28 29.71 2.34 -9.25
CA THR A 28 30.62 2.77 -10.32
C THR A 28 31.08 1.59 -11.17
N ALA A 29 31.40 0.46 -10.53
CA ALA A 29 31.92 -0.73 -11.20
C ALA A 29 30.84 -1.53 -11.96
N ILE A 30 29.64 -1.68 -11.37
CA ILE A 30 28.60 -2.59 -11.89
C ILE A 30 27.25 -1.86 -12.01
N PRO A 31 26.73 -1.64 -13.24
CA PRO A 31 25.46 -0.94 -13.44
C PRO A 31 24.23 -1.73 -12.96
N LYS A 32 24.32 -3.06 -12.85
CA LYS A 32 23.26 -3.95 -12.35
C LYS A 32 22.90 -3.70 -10.88
N HIS A 33 23.83 -3.16 -10.08
CA HIS A 33 23.60 -2.88 -8.67
C HIS A 33 22.85 -1.57 -8.39
N LYS A 34 22.55 -0.76 -9.43
CA LYS A 34 21.83 0.51 -9.24
C LYS A 34 20.39 0.27 -8.77
N GLN A 35 20.03 0.75 -7.58
CA GLN A 35 18.70 0.57 -6.98
C GLN A 35 18.06 1.91 -6.62
N ARG A 36 16.72 1.95 -6.57
CA ARG A 36 15.91 3.08 -6.05
C ARG A 36 14.98 2.56 -4.97
N GLN A 37 14.91 3.26 -3.85
CA GLN A 37 13.94 2.95 -2.81
C GLN A 37 12.54 3.41 -3.26
N GLY A 38 11.60 2.49 -3.25
CA GLY A 38 10.19 2.76 -3.58
C GLY A 38 9.35 1.52 -3.32
N PHE A 39 8.16 1.73 -2.76
CA PHE A 39 7.19 0.67 -2.57
C PHE A 39 6.67 0.21 -3.94
N SER A 40 6.93 -1.04 -4.31
CA SER A 40 6.28 -1.69 -5.45
C SER A 40 4.92 -2.27 -5.04
N THR A 41 4.12 -1.50 -4.30
CA THR A 41 2.78 -1.88 -3.85
C THR A 41 1.80 -0.87 -4.45
N ILE A 42 1.36 -1.15 -5.68
CA ILE A 42 0.04 -0.68 -6.13
C ILE A 42 -1.04 -1.69 -5.70
N ALA A 43 -0.65 -2.89 -5.24
CA ALA A 43 -1.59 -3.78 -4.58
C ALA A 43 -1.79 -3.30 -3.13
N GLU A 44 -3.04 -2.98 -2.82
CA GLU A 44 -3.62 -2.82 -1.49
C GLU A 44 -3.74 -1.41 -0.88
N ALA A 45 -4.10 -0.43 -1.69
CA ALA A 45 -5.01 0.64 -1.25
C ALA A 45 -6.50 0.22 -1.35
N ALA A 46 -6.79 -1.09 -1.30
CA ALA A 46 -8.13 -1.67 -1.46
C ALA A 46 -8.60 -2.52 -0.25
N ALA A 47 -7.83 -2.58 0.85
CA ALA A 47 -8.22 -3.33 2.06
C ALA A 47 -8.76 -2.44 3.20
N SER A 48 -8.97 -1.14 2.98
CA SER A 48 -9.57 -0.25 3.99
C SER A 48 -11.06 0.04 3.79
N CYS A 49 -11.79 -0.62 2.87
CA CYS A 49 -13.19 -0.26 2.60
C CYS A 49 -14.22 -1.41 2.42
N VAL A 50 -13.87 -2.70 2.43
CA VAL A 50 -14.87 -3.77 2.13
C VAL A 50 -14.97 -4.88 3.19
N HIS A 51 -14.68 -4.56 4.45
CA HIS A 51 -15.17 -5.41 5.55
C HIS A 51 -15.97 -4.60 6.57
N LEU A 52 -16.97 -3.88 6.06
CA LEU A 52 -18.20 -3.72 6.83
C LEU A 52 -19.29 -4.52 6.11
N PRO A 53 -19.91 -5.53 6.75
CA PRO A 53 -21.06 -6.20 6.17
C PRO A 53 -22.18 -5.17 5.89
N PRO A 54 -22.97 -5.34 4.82
CA PRO A 54 -24.03 -4.40 4.49
C PRO A 54 -25.03 -4.28 5.66
N PRO A 55 -25.49 -3.07 6.04
CA PRO A 55 -26.60 -2.95 6.98
C PRO A 55 -27.85 -3.58 6.37
N PRO A 56 -28.69 -4.29 7.16
CA PRO A 56 -29.94 -4.84 6.66
C PRO A 56 -30.86 -3.70 6.17
N PRO A 57 -31.65 -3.91 5.11
CA PRO A 57 -32.60 -2.90 4.67
C PRO A 57 -33.62 -2.67 5.78
N ALA A 58 -33.74 -1.43 6.23
CA ALA A 58 -34.79 -0.98 7.11
C ALA A 58 -36.13 -1.08 6.34
N SER A 59 -36.80 -2.22 6.45
CA SER A 59 -38.21 -2.35 6.09
C SER A 59 -39.05 -1.74 7.22
N GLY A 60 -39.17 -0.41 7.18
CA GLY A 60 -40.26 0.27 7.84
C GLY A 60 -41.54 0.06 7.02
N SER A 61 -42.51 -0.66 7.59
CA SER A 61 -43.92 -0.49 7.25
C SER A 61 -44.70 -0.41 8.56
N ALA A 62 -45.11 0.81 8.88
CA ALA A 62 -46.03 1.14 9.95
C ALA A 62 -47.46 0.72 9.58
N SER A 63 -48.19 0.14 10.54
CA SER A 63 -49.66 0.20 10.71
C SER A 63 -50.03 -0.68 11.92
N ALA A 64 -50.44 -0.15 13.08
CA ALA A 64 -51.77 0.38 13.45
C ALA A 64 -52.84 -0.71 13.74
N ALA A 65 -53.58 -0.49 14.85
CA ALA A 65 -54.77 -1.20 15.38
C ALA A 65 -54.51 -2.48 16.20
N ALA A 66 -54.83 -2.62 17.49
CA ALA A 66 -56.07 -2.44 18.29
C ALA A 66 -56.72 -3.80 18.65
N PHE A 67 -57.44 -3.81 19.79
CA PHE A 67 -58.20 -4.90 20.47
C PHE A 67 -57.36 -5.82 21.37
N ALA A 68 -57.39 -5.75 22.72
CA ALA A 68 -58.50 -5.80 23.70
C ALA A 68 -59.24 -7.14 23.71
N GLU A 69 -58.91 -8.01 24.68
CA GLU A 69 -59.84 -8.56 25.69
C GLU A 69 -59.06 -9.08 26.91
#